data_AF-A0A520ENF6-F1
#
_entry.id   AF-A0A520ENF6-F1
#
_cell.length_a   1.000
_cell.length_b   1.000
_cell.length_c   1.000
_cell.angle_alpha   90.00
_cell.angle_beta   90.00
_cell.angle_gamma   90.00
#
_symmetry.space_group_name_H-M   'P 1'
#
loop_
_entity.id
_entity.type
_entity.pdbx_description
1 polymer ?
#
loop_
_entity_poly.entity_id
_entity_poly.type
_entity_poly.pdbx_seq_one_letter_code
_entity_poly.pdbx_strand_id
1 'polypeptide(L)' 'MVEVAVRIDIGCAPDLVPIVAANIQRGVDQVYRAHQGASTSTVRAALKRKFGRAIGTTAIEILAGCISDGNTPVITSSSP' A
#
# COMPACT_ATOMS: atom_id res chain seq x y z
N MET A 1 -9.62 12.51 7.63
CA MET A 1 -8.37 11.99 7.04
C MET A 1 -7.45 11.60 8.19
N VAL A 2 -7.19 10.30 8.34
CA VAL A 2 -6.32 9.75 9.39
C VAL A 2 -5.20 8.96 8.71
N GLU A 3 -3.99 9.03 9.25
CA GLU A 3 -2.89 8.17 8.81
C GLU A 3 -3.05 6.77 9.39
N VAL A 4 -3.04 5.76 8.53
CA VAL A 4 -3.20 4.36 8.93
C VAL A 4 -1.91 3.60 8.61
N ALA A 5 -1.23 3.11 9.64
CA ALA A 5 -0.05 2.29 9.46
C ALA A 5 -0.42 0.95 8.82
N VAL A 6 0.17 0.64 7.66
CA VAL A 6 0.02 -0.63 6.97
C VAL A 6 1.37 -1.34 6.98
N ARG A 7 1.43 -2.44 7.74
CA ARG A 7 2.60 -3.29 7.80
C ARG A 7 2.69 -4.14 6.53
N ILE A 8 3.83 -4.08 5.86
CA ILE A 8 4.14 -4.93 4.70
C ILE A 8 5.46 -5.64 4.98
N ASP A 9 5.43 -6.97 4.93
CA ASP A 9 6.65 -7.78 5.02
C ASP A 9 7.36 -7.74 3.67
N ILE A 10 8.57 -7.16 3.67
CA ILE A 10 9.36 -6.95 2.45
C ILE A 10 10.44 -8.04 2.38
N GLY A 11 10.23 -9.02 1.49
CA GLY A 11 11.19 -10.10 1.23
C GLY A 11 12.33 -9.67 0.31
N CYS A 12 13.18 -8.73 0.75
CA CYS A 12 14.40 -8.33 0.04
C CYS A 12 15.61 -8.29 0.99
N ALA A 13 16.79 -8.00 0.44
CA ALA A 13 17.98 -7.79 1.25
C ALA A 13 17.74 -6.66 2.28
N PRO A 14 18.21 -6.77 3.54
CA PRO A 14 17.89 -5.82 4.61
C PRO A 14 18.25 -4.36 4.29
N ASP A 15 19.34 -4.15 3.57
CA ASP A 15 19.82 -2.86 3.07
C ASP A 15 18.87 -2.23 2.03
N LEU A 16 18.10 -3.05 1.32
CA LEU A 16 17.12 -2.61 0.33
C LEU A 16 15.73 -2.36 0.93
N VAL A 17 15.43 -2.89 2.12
CA VAL A 17 14.12 -2.73 2.79
C VAL A 17 13.65 -1.28 2.83
N PRO A 18 14.43 -0.27 3.27
CA PRO A 18 13.97 1.11 3.31
C PRO A 18 13.69 1.68 1.91
N ILE A 19 14.47 1.27 0.90
CA ILE A 19 14.30 1.72 -0.49
C ILE A 19 13.01 1.13 -1.08
N VAL A 20 12.78 -0.16 -0.85
CA VAL A 20 11.57 -0.85 -1.30
C VAL A 20 10.33 -0.31 -0.59
N ALA A 21 10.41 -0.08 0.72
CA ALA A 21 9.32 0.54 1.49
C ALA A 21 8.97 1.92 0.95
N ALA A 22 9.95 2.78 0.67
CA ALA A 22 9.73 4.10 0.07
C ALA A 22 9.12 4.01 -1.34
N ASN A 23 9.53 3.02 -2.14
CA ASN A 23 8.94 2.77 -3.46
C ASN A 23 7.46 2.34 -3.37
N ILE A 24 7.14 1.46 -2.43
CA ILE A 24 5.77 1.03 -2.18
C ILE A 24 4.94 2.22 -1.70
N GLN A 25 5.43 3.01 -0.74
CA GLN A 25 4.76 4.22 -0.27
C GLN A 25 4.41 5.15 -1.44
N ARG A 26 5.39 5.49 -2.29
CA ARG A 26 5.16 6.34 -3.46
C ARG A 26 4.10 5.78 -4.42
N GLY A 27 4.11 4.46 -4.63
CA GLY A 27 3.11 3.81 -5.47
C GLY A 27 1.71 3.86 -4.84
N VAL A 28 1.61 3.71 -3.53
CA VAL A 28 0.36 3.76 -2.77
C VAL A 28 -0.18 5.19 -2.75
N ASP A 29 0.66 6.20 -2.56
CA ASP A 29 0.26 7.62 -2.61
C ASP A 29 -0.35 7.98 -3.97
N GLN A 30 0.21 7.44 -5.05
CA GLN A 30 -0.34 7.64 -6.41
C GLN A 30 -1.73 7.02 -6.55
N VAL A 31 -1.95 5.82 -5.97
CA VAL A 31 -3.27 5.18 -5.97
C VAL A 31 -4.26 5.96 -5.09
N TYR A 32 -3.83 6.41 -3.90
CA TYR A 32 -4.64 7.22 -3.01
C TYR A 32 -5.12 8.50 -3.71
N ARG A 33 -4.21 9.28 -4.31
CA ARG A 33 -4.58 10.52 -5.01
C ARG A 33 -5.54 10.28 -6.18
N ALA A 34 -5.42 9.15 -6.88
CA ALA A 34 -6.25 8.83 -8.02
C ALA A 34 -7.62 8.23 -7.64
N HIS A 35 -7.74 7.61 -6.46
CA HIS A 35 -8.89 6.78 -6.10
C HIS A 35 -9.43 6.97 -4.68
N GLN A 36 -8.99 7.99 -3.94
CA GLN A 36 -9.61 8.35 -2.65
C GLN A 36 -11.11 8.59 -2.82
N GLY A 37 -11.93 7.95 -1.98
CA GLY A 37 -13.39 8.01 -2.08
C GLY A 37 -14.00 7.17 -3.21
N ALA A 38 -13.21 6.43 -3.99
CA ALA A 38 -13.71 5.40 -4.88
C ALA A 38 -14.08 4.13 -4.09
N SER A 39 -14.87 3.25 -4.70
CA SER A 39 -15.22 1.97 -4.08
C SER A 39 -13.99 1.09 -3.81
N THR A 40 -14.05 0.28 -2.76
CA THR A 40 -12.97 -0.65 -2.37
C THR A 40 -12.57 -1.58 -3.51
N SER A 41 -13.50 -2.04 -4.35
CA SER A 41 -13.21 -2.90 -5.50
C SER A 41 -12.39 -2.19 -6.58
N THR A 42 -12.69 -0.91 -6.84
CA THR A 42 -11.92 -0.05 -7.76
C THR A 42 -10.50 0.14 -7.25
N VAL A 43 -10.33 0.50 -5.98
CA VAL A 43 -9.01 0.70 -5.37
C VAL A 43 -8.21 -0.60 -5.39
N ARG A 44 -8.83 -1.72 -5.03
CA ARG A 44 -8.21 -3.06 -5.08
C ARG A 44 -7.70 -3.39 -6.48
N ALA A 45 -8.49 -3.12 -7.53
CA ALA A 45 -8.06 -3.33 -8.91
C ALA A 45 -6.89 -2.41 -9.32
N ALA A 46 -6.87 -1.16 -8.85
CA ALA A 46 -5.75 -0.24 -9.07
C ALA A 46 -4.47 -0.73 -8.37
N LEU A 47 -4.55 -1.15 -7.10
CA LEU A 47 -3.44 -1.71 -6.34
C LEU A 47 -2.89 -2.99 -6.99
N LYS A 48 -3.77 -3.90 -7.43
CA LYS A 48 -3.37 -5.12 -8.16
C LYS A 48 -2.63 -4.78 -9.47
N ARG A 49 -3.08 -3.77 -10.21
CA ARG A 49 -2.39 -3.32 -11.43
C ARG A 49 -1.03 -2.68 -11.12
N LYS A 50 -0.92 -1.95 -10.02
CA LYS A 50 0.30 -1.23 -9.62
C LYS A 50 1.38 -2.16 -9.08
N PHE A 51 1.01 -3.09 -8.22
CA PHE A 51 1.94 -3.90 -7.43
C PHE A 51 1.88 -5.39 -7.75
N GLY A 52 0.81 -5.88 -8.38
CA GLY A 52 0.64 -7.30 -8.66
C GLY A 52 0.74 -8.15 -7.39
N ARG A 53 1.65 -9.12 -7.40
CA ARG A 53 1.92 -10.02 -6.26
C ARG A 53 2.99 -9.50 -5.30
N ALA A 54 3.62 -8.34 -5.57
CA ALA A 54 4.82 -7.88 -4.85
C ALA A 54 4.59 -7.58 -3.37
N ILE A 55 3.39 -7.10 -3.00
CA ILE A 55 3.05 -6.75 -1.60
C ILE A 55 2.07 -7.74 -0.96
N GLY A 56 1.70 -8.80 -1.68
CA GLY A 56 0.75 -9.80 -1.20
C GLY A 56 -0.73 -9.36 -1.22
N THR A 57 -1.63 -10.34 -1.23
CA THR A 57 -3.09 -10.09 -1.29
C THR A 57 -3.59 -9.38 -0.04
N THR A 58 -3.12 -9.75 1.16
CA THR A 58 -3.58 -9.17 2.42
C THR A 58 -3.29 -7.67 2.49
N ALA A 59 -2.08 -7.23 2.11
CA ALA A 59 -1.75 -5.81 2.09
C ALA A 59 -2.63 -5.04 1.09
N ILE A 60 -2.91 -5.63 -0.08
CA ILE A 60 -3.82 -5.04 -1.07
C ILE A 60 -5.22 -4.83 -0.49
N GLU A 61 -5.75 -5.80 0.26
CA GLU A 61 -7.07 -5.70 0.87
C GLU A 61 -7.12 -4.59 1.93
N ILE A 62 -6.10 -4.51 2.80
CA ILE A 62 -5.99 -3.47 3.84
C ILE A 62 -5.88 -2.08 3.21
N LEU A 63 -5.00 -1.92 2.21
CA LEU A 63 -4.82 -0.65 1.49
C LEU A 63 -6.09 -0.24 0.75
N ALA A 64 -6.80 -1.21 0.15
CA ALA A 64 -8.05 -0.92 -0.56
C ALA A 64 -9.11 -0.36 0.39
N GLY A 65 -9.29 -0.95 1.58
CA GLY A 65 -10.18 -0.43 2.60
C GLY A 65 -9.76 0.97 3.06
N CYS A 66 -8.51 1.12 3.47
CA CYS A 66 -7.94 2.39 3.94
C CYS A 66 -8.19 3.56 2.96
N ILE A 67 -7.82 3.38 1.69
CA ILE A 67 -7.96 4.41 0.66
C ILE A 67 -9.43 4.66 0.32
N SER A 68 -10.26 3.62 0.29
CA SER A 68 -11.71 3.73 0.04
C SER A 68 -12.39 4.56 1.14
N ASP A 69 -11.94 4.43 2.39
CA ASP A 69 -12.44 5.19 3.53
C ASP A 69 -11.88 6.63 3.59
N GLY A 70 -11.01 7.01 2.64
CA GLY A 70 -10.37 8.32 2.61
C GLY A 70 -9.27 8.50 3.67
N ASN A 71 -8.70 7.40 4.15
CA ASN A 71 -7.54 7.40 5.04
C ASN A 71 -6.24 7.28 4.25
N THR A 72 -5.19 7.92 4.77
CA THR A 72 -3.87 7.93 4.14
C THR A 72 -3.06 6.76 4.67
N PRO A 73 -2.76 5.73 3.87
CA PRO A 73 -1.93 4.63 4.31
C PRO A 73 -0.45 5.03 4.44
N VAL A 74 0.17 4.66 5.56
CA VAL A 74 1.60 4.82 5.84
C VAL A 74 2.25 3.45 5.90
N ILE A 75 3.14 3.16 4.97
CA ILE A 75 3.82 1.88 4.86
C ILE A 75 4.89 1.77 5.93
N THR A 76 4.71 0.80 6.82
CA THR A 76 5.72 0.43 7.80
C THR A 76 6.30 -0.93 7.40
N SER A 77 7.61 -1.04 7.48
CA SER A 77 8.32 -2.31 7.31
C SER A 77 8.93 -2.68 8.66
N SER A 78 8.87 -3.96 8.99
CA SER A 78 9.65 -4.51 10.09
C SER A 78 10.85 -5.19 9.45
N SER A 79 12.06 -4.85 9.89
CA SER A 79 13.16 -5.80 9.72
C SER A 79 12.81 -7.06 10.52
N PRO A 80 13.04 -8.26 9.97
CA PRO A 80 12.97 -9.50 10.75
C PRO A 80 13.87 -9.42 11.99
#